data_AF-A0A9P0MUY8-F1
#
_entry.id   AF-A0A9P0MUY8-F1
#
_cell.length_a   1.000
_cell.length_b   1.000
_cell.length_c   1.000
_cell.angle_alpha   90.00
_cell.angle_beta   90.00
_cell.angle_gamma   90.00
#
_symmetry.space_group_name_H-M   'P 1'
#
loop_
_entity.id
_entity.type
_entity.pdbx_description
1 polymer ?
#
loop_
_entity_poly.entity_id
_entity_poly.type
_entity_poly.pdbx_seq_one_letter_code
_entity_poly.pdbx_strand_id
1 'polypeptide(L)'
;MLTLYYMLFKERLKMFSENCNALNYNIMNAELDHSDFFKDTYLQVSNSNNKFTRNVLFFVFWTPVIYCVPTPIIDLCNGEYRRHHPLTISYPYDDHSPGIYEITFFLQMLGILYGDMKKFANDCFFLTVFRIHTVYLKYLSASMRSLGKEFGKYDDAVVKRKLITWLKLHDNLVRNVSELISLYAPVICIYYANLICMVVFGIFTQIKANKLASEIYNTPWYEVNKTNKDIIRLIQRMANRPVDITAYRAPTLRLNKESFLAFITSTITAVVAFSKMSEIHQ
;
A
#
# COMPACT_ATOMS: atom_id res chain seq x y z
N MET A 1 -0.74 10.63 11.09
CA MET A 1 0.68 10.63 10.67
C MET A 1 0.88 11.18 9.25
N LEU A 2 0.28 10.59 8.21
CA LEU A 2 0.42 11.08 6.82
C LEU A 2 0.14 12.58 6.63
N THR A 3 -0.91 13.12 7.26
CA THR A 3 -1.22 14.56 7.15
C THR A 3 -0.13 15.44 7.75
N LEU A 4 0.42 15.05 8.90
CA LEU A 4 1.54 15.77 9.52
C LEU A 4 2.79 15.67 8.64
N TYR A 5 3.03 14.50 8.05
CA TYR A 5 4.12 14.30 7.09
C TYR A 5 4.01 15.28 5.92
N TYR A 6 2.85 15.33 5.24
CA TYR A 6 2.65 16.26 4.14
C TYR A 6 2.71 17.73 4.55
N MET A 7 2.30 18.08 5.77
CA MET A 7 2.47 19.43 6.30
C MET A 7 3.95 19.78 6.49
N LEU A 8 4.75 18.89 7.07
CA LEU A 8 6.18 19.10 7.30
C LEU A 8 6.98 19.16 5.98
N PHE A 9 6.59 18.35 4.99
CA PHE A 9 7.30 18.22 3.72
C PHE A 9 6.68 19.03 2.57
N LYS A 10 5.74 19.95 2.87
CA LYS A 10 5.02 20.74 1.87
C LYS A 10 5.96 21.48 0.90
N GLU A 11 6.98 22.15 1.43
CA GLU A 11 7.93 22.92 0.61
C GLU A 11 8.79 22.02 -0.28
N ARG A 12 9.25 20.87 0.24
CA ARG A 12 9.99 19.88 -0.57
C ARG A 12 9.11 19.30 -1.67
N LEU A 13 7.84 19.03 -1.39
CA LEU A 13 6.89 18.52 -2.39
C LEU A 13 6.62 19.56 -3.49
N LYS A 14 6.49 20.84 -3.10
CA LYS A 14 6.33 21.95 -4.05
C LYS A 14 7.55 22.07 -4.97
N MET A 15 8.76 22.08 -4.39
CA MET A 15 10.01 22.12 -5.14
C MET A 15 10.16 20.92 -6.08
N PHE A 16 9.79 19.72 -5.61
CA PHE A 16 9.76 18.52 -6.44
C PHE A 16 8.81 18.66 -7.63
N SER A 17 7.60 19.17 -7.41
CA SER A 17 6.63 19.41 -8.47
C SER A 17 7.13 20.43 -9.49
N GLU A 18 7.78 21.51 -9.03
CA GLU A 18 8.39 22.52 -9.89
C GLU A 18 9.53 21.92 -10.73
N ASN A 19 10.37 21.07 -10.15
CA ASN A 19 11.43 20.37 -10.87
C ASN A 19 10.89 19.39 -11.92
N CYS A 20 9.79 18.69 -11.64
CA CYS A 20 9.11 17.86 -12.64
C CYS A 20 8.56 18.69 -13.80
N ASN A 21 7.96 19.85 -13.51
CA ASN A 21 7.44 20.76 -14.54
C ASN A 21 8.58 21.34 -15.40
N ALA A 22 9.69 21.74 -14.77
CA ALA A 22 10.89 22.22 -15.46
C ALA A 22 11.49 21.12 -16.35
N LEU A 23 11.57 19.87 -15.86
CA LEU A 23 12.02 18.74 -16.67
C LEU A 23 11.11 18.49 -17.87
N ASN A 24 9.79 18.52 -17.66
CA ASN A 24 8.81 18.37 -18.73
C ASN A 24 8.95 19.48 -19.80
N TYR A 25 9.13 20.73 -19.37
CA TYR A 25 9.38 21.85 -20.27
C TYR A 25 10.70 21.68 -21.05
N ASN A 26 11.77 21.26 -20.37
CA ASN A 26 13.06 21.02 -21.02
C ASN A 26 13.00 19.88 -22.04
N ILE A 27 12.23 18.83 -21.78
CA ILE A 27 12.00 17.73 -22.74
C ILE A 27 11.22 18.21 -23.96
N MET A 28 10.16 19.00 -23.76
CA MET A 28 9.34 19.50 -24.87
C MET A 28 10.08 20.49 -25.79
N ASN A 29 11.03 21.26 -25.24
CA ASN A 29 11.82 22.23 -25.99
C ASN A 29 13.20 21.71 -26.43
N ALA A 30 13.56 20.47 -26.07
CA ALA A 30 14.83 19.92 -26.50
C ALA A 30 14.83 19.71 -28.02
N GLU A 31 15.92 20.05 -28.69
CA GLU A 31 16.19 19.72 -30.11
C GLU A 31 16.41 18.21 -30.34
N LEU A 32 15.92 17.38 -29.42
CA LEU A 32 15.95 15.93 -29.53
C LEU A 32 14.71 15.50 -30.29
N ASP A 33 14.96 14.80 -31.40
CA ASP A 33 13.90 14.19 -32.21
C ASP A 33 12.99 13.33 -31.30
N HIS A 34 11.68 13.30 -31.59
CA HIS A 34 10.63 12.58 -30.82
C HIS A 34 9.89 13.32 -29.69
N SER A 35 9.78 14.66 -29.71
CA SER A 35 8.89 15.39 -28.77
C SER A 35 7.42 14.95 -28.85
N ASP A 36 6.93 14.67 -30.06
CA ASP A 36 5.55 14.19 -30.29
C ASP A 36 5.32 12.80 -29.68
N PHE A 37 6.28 11.88 -29.83
CA PHE A 37 6.21 10.55 -29.21
C PHE A 37 6.13 10.64 -27.67
N PHE A 38 6.89 11.56 -27.07
CA PHE A 38 6.82 11.79 -25.64
C PHE A 38 5.44 12.30 -25.22
N LYS A 39 4.90 13.30 -25.95
CA LYS A 39 3.58 13.86 -25.69
C LYS A 39 2.48 12.80 -25.77
N ASP A 40 2.49 11.97 -26.80
CA ASP A 40 1.50 10.90 -26.98
C ASP A 40 1.59 9.84 -25.88
N THR A 41 2.82 9.39 -25.56
CA THR A 41 3.05 8.42 -24.49
C THR A 41 2.63 8.97 -23.13
N TYR A 42 2.94 10.25 -22.85
CA TYR A 42 2.57 10.93 -21.62
C TYR A 42 1.04 11.04 -21.49
N LEU A 43 0.34 11.44 -22.56
CA LEU A 43 -1.12 11.51 -22.59
C LEU A 43 -1.77 10.13 -22.39
N GLN A 44 -1.22 9.08 -23.03
CA GLN A 44 -1.70 7.72 -22.85
C GLN A 44 -1.58 7.26 -21.39
N VAL A 45 -0.44 7.51 -20.75
CA VAL A 45 -0.21 7.17 -19.34
C VAL A 45 -1.09 7.99 -18.40
N SER A 46 -1.25 9.29 -18.66
CA SER A 46 -2.15 10.16 -17.89
C SER A 46 -3.61 9.67 -17.96
N ASN A 47 -4.08 9.32 -19.16
CA ASN A 47 -5.42 8.75 -19.35
C ASN A 47 -5.60 7.40 -18.64
N SER A 48 -4.58 6.53 -18.68
CA SER A 48 -4.58 5.26 -17.95
C SER A 48 -4.64 5.49 -16.43
N ASN A 49 -3.82 6.41 -15.92
CA ASN A 49 -3.81 6.76 -14.49
C ASN A 49 -5.14 7.36 -14.05
N ASN A 50 -5.76 8.23 -14.84
CA ASN A 50 -7.06 8.81 -14.50
C ASN A 50 -8.16 7.74 -14.42
N LYS A 51 -8.20 6.80 -15.39
CA LYS A 51 -9.13 5.65 -15.35
C LYS A 51 -8.89 4.78 -14.12
N PHE A 52 -7.62 4.51 -13.80
CA PHE A 52 -7.25 3.74 -12.60
C PHE A 52 -7.70 4.45 -11.31
N THR A 53 -7.35 5.71 -11.13
CA THR A 53 -7.73 6.51 -9.96
C THR A 53 -9.24 6.55 -9.79
N ARG A 54 -10.01 6.76 -10.87
CA ARG A 54 -11.48 6.75 -10.81
C ARG A 54 -12.03 5.40 -10.37
N ASN A 55 -11.53 4.31 -10.93
CA ASN A 55 -11.98 2.97 -10.57
C ASN A 55 -11.68 2.64 -9.11
N VAL A 56 -10.51 3.05 -8.61
CA VAL A 56 -10.19 2.73 -7.22
C VAL A 56 -10.91 3.65 -6.24
N LEU A 57 -11.15 4.93 -6.56
CA LEU A 57 -12.01 5.79 -5.74
C LEU A 57 -13.41 5.18 -5.55
N PHE A 58 -13.95 4.53 -6.59
CA PHE A 58 -15.19 3.77 -6.46
C PHE A 58 -15.07 2.64 -5.42
N PHE A 59 -14.01 1.83 -5.48
CA PHE A 59 -13.79 0.77 -4.49
C PHE A 59 -13.57 1.30 -3.07
N VAL A 60 -12.81 2.39 -2.91
CA VAL A 60 -12.57 3.03 -1.61
C VAL A 60 -13.87 3.55 -1.01
N PHE A 61 -14.76 4.11 -1.81
CA PHE A 61 -16.07 4.56 -1.34
C PHE A 61 -16.96 3.41 -0.88
N TRP A 62 -16.97 2.29 -1.62
CA TRP A 62 -17.79 1.12 -1.29
C TRP A 62 -17.24 0.27 -0.15
N THR A 63 -15.93 0.32 0.13
CA THR A 63 -15.29 -0.54 1.14
C THR A 63 -15.88 -0.34 2.54
N PRO A 64 -16.02 0.89 3.08
CA PRO A 64 -16.66 1.11 4.37
C PRO A 64 -18.11 0.63 4.39
N VAL A 65 -18.85 0.84 3.29
CA VAL A 65 -20.25 0.42 3.17
C VAL A 65 -20.35 -1.10 3.27
N ILE A 66 -19.54 -1.83 2.50
CA ILE A 66 -19.50 -3.29 2.52
C ILE A 66 -19.05 -3.81 3.88
N TYR A 67 -18.16 -3.10 4.58
CA TYR A 67 -17.67 -3.53 5.89
C TYR A 67 -18.66 -3.26 7.03
N CYS A 68 -19.29 -2.08 7.08
CA CYS A 68 -20.08 -1.66 8.23
C CYS A 68 -21.56 -2.00 8.12
N VAL A 69 -22.16 -1.94 6.92
CA VAL A 69 -23.60 -2.17 6.74
C VAL A 69 -24.06 -3.59 7.10
N PRO A 70 -23.26 -4.66 6.90
CA PRO A 70 -23.69 -6.00 7.31
C PRO A 70 -23.98 -6.15 8.81
N THR A 71 -23.26 -5.44 9.69
CA THR A 71 -23.41 -5.56 11.14
C THR A 71 -24.85 -5.25 11.61
N PRO A 72 -25.43 -4.06 11.34
CA PRO A 72 -26.80 -3.76 11.75
C PRO A 72 -27.83 -4.64 11.03
N ILE A 73 -27.57 -5.10 9.79
CA ILE A 73 -28.47 -6.01 9.08
C ILE A 73 -28.53 -7.36 9.79
N ILE A 74 -27.38 -7.93 10.14
CA ILE A 74 -27.29 -9.20 10.87
C ILE A 74 -27.96 -9.08 12.23
N ASP A 75 -27.69 -8.02 12.98
CA ASP A 75 -28.31 -7.75 14.28
C ASP A 75 -29.84 -7.60 14.16
N LEU A 76 -30.33 -6.92 13.12
CA LEU A 76 -31.76 -6.81 12.84
C LEU A 76 -32.38 -8.17 12.52
N CYS A 77 -31.72 -9.01 11.71
CA CYS A 77 -32.18 -10.37 11.40
C CYS A 77 -32.23 -11.27 12.63
N ASN A 78 -31.34 -11.06 13.61
CA ASN A 78 -31.30 -11.82 14.85
C ASN A 78 -32.26 -11.29 15.93
N GLY A 79 -32.94 -10.17 15.68
CA GLY A 79 -33.82 -9.51 16.65
C GLY A 79 -33.08 -8.73 17.74
N GLU A 80 -31.77 -8.51 17.57
CA GLU A 80 -30.88 -7.86 18.54
C GLU A 80 -30.35 -6.54 17.97
N TYR A 81 -31.25 -5.72 17.42
CA TYR A 81 -30.88 -4.45 16.79
C TYR A 81 -30.08 -3.56 17.77
N ARG A 82 -28.95 -3.02 17.28
CA ARG A 82 -27.98 -2.16 18.00
C ARG A 82 -27.05 -2.87 18.98
N ARG A 83 -27.00 -4.19 19.01
CA ARG A 83 -26.13 -4.89 19.96
C ARG A 83 -24.64 -4.69 19.66
N HIS A 84 -24.26 -4.65 18.38
CA HIS A 84 -22.86 -4.57 17.96
C HIS A 84 -22.58 -3.40 17.03
N HIS A 85 -21.50 -2.66 17.32
CA HIS A 85 -20.92 -1.71 16.37
C HIS A 85 -19.97 -2.40 15.38
N PRO A 86 -19.81 -1.89 14.15
CA PRO A 86 -18.81 -2.37 13.19
C PRO A 86 -17.39 -2.38 13.75
N LEU A 87 -17.02 -1.33 14.50
CA LEU A 87 -15.78 -1.26 15.25
C LEU A 87 -16.06 -1.36 16.74
N THR A 88 -15.43 -2.33 17.41
CA THR A 88 -15.53 -2.53 18.85
C THR A 88 -14.60 -1.55 19.58
N ILE A 89 -15.06 -0.31 19.74
CA ILE A 89 -14.37 0.74 20.47
C ILE A 89 -15.17 1.02 21.74
N SER A 90 -14.48 1.20 22.87
CA SER A 90 -15.15 1.60 24.12
C SER A 90 -15.46 3.09 24.08
N TYR A 91 -16.73 3.43 24.23
CA TYR A 91 -17.22 4.80 24.30
C TYR A 91 -17.48 5.22 25.75
N PRO A 92 -17.23 6.49 26.12
CA PRO A 92 -17.51 6.99 27.48
C PRO A 92 -18.99 7.33 27.70
N TYR A 93 -19.85 7.09 26.73
CA TYR A 93 -21.29 7.37 26.74
C TYR A 93 -22.07 6.10 26.37
N ASP A 94 -23.36 6.07 26.67
CA ASP A 94 -24.26 4.97 26.29
C ASP A 94 -24.48 4.99 24.76
N ASP A 95 -23.74 4.13 24.07
CA ASP A 95 -23.68 4.02 22.61
C ASP A 95 -24.77 3.12 22.02
N HIS A 96 -25.60 2.50 22.87
CA HIS A 96 -26.70 1.59 22.48
C HIS A 96 -28.06 2.28 22.49
N SER A 97 -28.13 3.53 22.97
CA SER A 97 -29.38 4.28 22.99
C SER A 97 -29.85 4.63 21.56
N PRO A 98 -31.18 4.66 21.31
CA PRO A 98 -31.72 5.11 20.02
C PRO A 98 -31.22 6.52 19.67
N GLY A 99 -30.80 6.73 18.43
CA GLY A 99 -30.24 7.99 17.92
C GLY A 99 -28.73 8.09 18.08
N ILE A 100 -28.19 7.80 19.28
CA ILE A 100 -26.74 7.87 19.55
C ILE A 100 -26.02 6.74 18.80
N TYR A 101 -26.62 5.56 18.76
CA TYR A 101 -26.10 4.42 17.99
C TYR A 101 -25.92 4.79 16.51
N GLU A 102 -26.97 5.35 15.87
CA GLU A 102 -26.96 5.70 14.46
C GLU A 102 -25.93 6.79 14.13
N ILE A 103 -25.78 7.79 15.02
CA ILE A 103 -24.77 8.84 14.88
C ILE A 103 -23.36 8.25 15.01
N THR A 104 -23.14 7.39 16.00
CA THR A 104 -21.83 6.74 16.23
C THR A 104 -21.45 5.85 15.06
N PHE A 105 -22.41 5.06 14.55
CA PHE A 105 -22.24 4.25 13.33
C PHE A 105 -21.84 5.11 12.13
N PHE A 106 -22.56 6.21 11.88
CA PHE A 106 -22.25 7.11 10.77
C PHE A 106 -20.87 7.77 10.93
N LEU A 107 -20.50 8.15 12.15
CA LEU A 107 -19.20 8.72 12.45
C LEU A 107 -18.06 7.70 12.25
N GLN A 108 -18.25 6.44 12.65
CA GLN A 108 -17.31 5.35 12.38
C GLN A 108 -17.12 5.17 10.86
N MET A 109 -18.23 5.13 10.11
CA MET A 109 -18.22 5.03 8.65
C MET A 109 -17.42 6.15 7.98
N LEU A 110 -17.67 7.41 8.37
CA LEU A 110 -16.92 8.55 7.86
C LEU A 110 -15.45 8.51 8.27
N GLY A 111 -15.15 8.06 9.50
CA GLY A 111 -13.78 7.92 9.98
C GLY A 111 -12.96 6.92 9.16
N ILE A 112 -13.53 5.74 8.87
CA ILE A 112 -12.89 4.72 8.02
C ILE A 112 -12.72 5.28 6.61
N LEU A 113 -13.77 5.85 6.01
CA LEU A 113 -13.73 6.42 4.66
C LEU A 113 -12.63 7.48 4.54
N TYR A 114 -12.54 8.39 5.50
CA TYR A 114 -11.52 9.44 5.51
C TYR A 114 -10.09 8.89 5.63
N GLY A 115 -9.90 7.88 6.48
CA GLY A 115 -8.63 7.18 6.62
C GLY A 115 -8.20 6.51 5.32
N ASP A 116 -9.11 5.76 4.69
CA ASP A 116 -8.85 5.03 3.46
C ASP A 116 -8.60 5.97 2.28
N MET A 117 -9.39 7.04 2.14
CA MET A 117 -9.20 8.05 1.09
C MET A 117 -7.81 8.69 1.18
N LYS A 118 -7.31 9.00 2.37
CA LYS A 118 -5.98 9.58 2.54
C LYS A 118 -4.86 8.63 2.14
N LYS A 119 -4.93 7.39 2.62
CA LYS A 119 -3.94 6.36 2.30
C LYS A 119 -3.94 6.12 0.78
N PHE A 120 -5.13 5.97 0.22
CA PHE A 120 -5.29 5.70 -1.19
C PHE A 120 -4.80 6.86 -2.07
N ALA A 121 -5.14 8.11 -1.71
CA ALA A 121 -4.66 9.28 -2.42
C ALA A 121 -3.13 9.35 -2.47
N ASN A 122 -2.45 9.04 -1.34
CA ASN A 122 -0.99 8.95 -1.29
C ASN A 122 -0.46 7.88 -2.25
N ASP A 123 -1.04 6.69 -2.26
CA ASP A 123 -0.59 5.58 -3.11
C ASP A 123 -0.81 5.90 -4.60
N CYS A 124 -1.96 6.48 -4.95
CA CYS A 124 -2.26 6.96 -6.30
C CYS A 124 -1.28 8.03 -6.79
N PHE A 125 -0.98 8.99 -5.92
CA PHE A 125 -0.03 10.06 -6.23
C PHE A 125 1.38 9.49 -6.45
N PHE A 126 1.86 8.62 -5.56
CA PHE A 126 3.13 7.91 -5.70
C PHE A 126 3.22 7.13 -7.03
N LEU A 127 2.23 6.28 -7.32
CA LEU A 127 2.19 5.48 -8.55
C LEU A 127 2.16 6.36 -9.81
N THR A 128 1.43 7.47 -9.78
CA THR A 128 1.34 8.40 -10.90
C THR A 128 2.71 9.02 -11.18
N VAL A 129 3.40 9.50 -10.15
CA VAL A 129 4.73 10.10 -10.31
C VAL A 129 5.75 9.07 -10.81
N PHE A 130 5.77 7.86 -10.27
CA PHE A 130 6.66 6.79 -10.76
C PHE A 130 6.40 6.43 -12.23
N ARG A 131 5.13 6.37 -12.64
CA ARG A 131 4.76 6.13 -14.04
C ARG A 131 5.23 7.26 -14.94
N ILE A 132 5.13 8.53 -14.52
CA ILE A 132 5.66 9.68 -15.27
C ILE A 132 7.17 9.54 -15.46
N HIS A 133 7.93 9.17 -14.42
CA HIS A 133 9.37 8.92 -14.54
C HIS A 133 9.70 7.77 -15.49
N THR A 134 8.87 6.73 -15.53
CA THR A 134 9.00 5.64 -16.51
C THR A 134 8.82 6.14 -17.94
N VAL A 135 7.92 7.11 -18.18
CA VAL A 135 7.76 7.74 -19.50
C VAL A 135 9.01 8.55 -19.86
N TYR A 136 9.59 9.30 -18.90
CA TYR A 136 10.84 10.03 -19.14
C TYR A 136 12.00 9.09 -19.53
N LEU A 137 12.14 7.95 -18.85
CA LEU A 137 13.16 6.95 -19.19
C LEU A 137 12.92 6.34 -20.59
N LYS A 138 11.67 6.05 -20.95
CA LYS A 138 11.32 5.55 -22.29
C LYS A 138 11.67 6.57 -23.37
N TYR A 139 11.38 7.85 -23.13
CA TYR A 139 11.75 8.92 -24.04
C TYR A 139 13.27 9.05 -24.18
N LEU A 140 14.01 9.07 -23.07
CA LEU A 140 15.48 9.13 -23.11
C LEU A 140 16.10 7.93 -23.84
N SER A 141 15.52 6.74 -23.69
CA SER A 141 15.96 5.56 -24.44
C SER A 141 15.68 5.70 -25.95
N ALA A 142 14.51 6.22 -26.32
CA ALA A 142 14.15 6.45 -27.72
C ALA A 142 15.05 7.53 -28.37
N SER A 143 15.28 8.65 -27.68
CA SER A 143 16.13 9.74 -28.18
C SER A 143 17.59 9.30 -28.30
N MET A 144 18.12 8.49 -27.36
CA MET A 144 19.47 7.92 -27.48
C MET A 144 19.60 6.97 -28.68
N ARG A 145 18.58 6.15 -28.96
CA ARG A 145 18.56 5.28 -30.16
C ARG A 145 18.54 6.09 -31.45
N SER A 146 17.82 7.22 -31.47
CA SER A 146 17.81 8.12 -32.63
C SER A 146 19.17 8.79 -32.83
N LEU A 147 19.75 9.33 -31.77
CA LEU A 147 21.09 9.92 -31.77
C LEU A 147 22.16 8.91 -32.23
N GLY A 148 22.01 7.65 -31.83
CA GLY A 148 22.81 6.52 -32.29
C GLY A 148 22.87 6.36 -33.82
N LYS A 149 21.77 6.64 -34.51
CA LYS A 149 21.66 6.53 -35.98
C LYS A 149 22.21 7.75 -36.71
N GLU A 150 22.38 8.87 -36.01
CA GLU A 150 22.94 10.11 -36.54
C GLU A 150 24.48 10.14 -36.51
N PHE A 151 25.12 9.27 -35.70
CA PHE A 151 26.57 9.12 -35.67
C PHE A 151 27.11 8.78 -37.07
N GLY A 152 28.05 9.57 -37.57
CA GLY A 152 28.68 9.42 -38.89
C GLY A 152 27.90 10.02 -40.07
N LYS A 153 26.67 10.55 -39.86
CA LYS A 153 25.89 11.23 -40.92
C LYS A 153 25.93 12.75 -40.84
N TYR A 154 26.09 13.30 -39.64
CA TYR A 154 26.07 14.73 -39.38
C TYR A 154 27.41 15.20 -38.81
N ASP A 155 27.61 16.53 -38.84
CA ASP A 155 28.78 17.18 -38.25
C ASP A 155 28.89 16.87 -36.74
N ASP A 156 30.11 16.54 -36.30
CA ASP A 156 30.41 16.12 -34.92
C ASP A 156 29.99 17.19 -33.90
N ALA A 157 30.02 18.47 -34.28
CA ALA A 157 29.61 19.58 -33.43
C ALA A 157 28.11 19.53 -33.06
N VAL A 158 27.25 19.13 -34.00
CA VAL A 158 25.79 19.03 -33.79
C VAL A 158 25.47 17.83 -32.90
N VAL A 159 26.09 16.69 -33.19
CA VAL A 159 25.91 15.46 -32.42
C VAL A 159 26.39 15.64 -30.98
N LYS A 160 27.54 16.29 -30.78
CA LYS A 160 28.06 16.63 -29.45
C LYS A 160 27.09 17.52 -28.66
N ARG A 161 26.47 18.52 -29.30
CA ARG A 161 25.47 19.38 -28.65
C ARG A 161 24.25 18.58 -28.20
N LYS A 162 23.68 17.74 -29.06
CA LYS A 162 22.53 16.88 -28.73
C LYS A 162 22.87 15.91 -27.59
N LEU A 163 24.07 15.31 -27.60
CA LEU A 163 24.53 14.42 -26.54
C LEU A 163 24.65 15.13 -25.19
N ILE A 164 25.19 16.36 -25.17
CA ILE A 164 25.26 17.19 -23.95
C ILE A 164 23.85 17.49 -23.42
N THR A 165 22.90 17.82 -24.29
CA THR A 165 21.51 18.05 -23.90
C THR A 165 20.87 16.79 -23.32
N TRP A 166 21.07 15.64 -23.96
CA TRP A 166 20.59 14.34 -23.46
C TRP A 166 21.17 14.02 -22.09
N LEU A 167 22.49 14.21 -21.90
CA LEU A 167 23.17 13.95 -20.63
C LEU A 167 22.62 14.85 -19.51
N LYS A 168 22.39 16.13 -19.78
CA LYS A 168 21.76 17.07 -18.84
C LYS A 168 20.34 16.65 -18.47
N LEU A 169 19.55 16.18 -19.42
CA LEU A 169 18.19 15.68 -19.17
C LEU A 169 18.20 14.41 -18.32
N HIS A 170 19.10 13.48 -18.62
CA HIS A 170 19.28 12.26 -17.85
C HIS A 170 19.72 12.55 -16.41
N ASP A 171 20.70 13.42 -16.20
CA ASP A 171 21.15 13.82 -14.85
C ASP A 171 20.02 14.46 -14.03
N ASN A 172 19.29 15.40 -14.63
CA ASN A 172 18.12 16.02 -13.98
C ASN A 172 17.03 15.00 -13.63
N LEU A 173 16.79 14.01 -14.50
CA LEU A 173 15.86 12.93 -14.23
C LEU A 173 16.30 12.08 -13.04
N VAL A 174 17.56 11.63 -13.02
CA VAL A 174 18.11 10.81 -11.92
C VAL A 174 18.02 11.55 -10.59
N ARG A 175 18.36 12.85 -10.58
CA ARG A 175 18.21 13.71 -9.39
C ARG A 175 16.76 13.80 -8.92
N ASN A 176 15.81 13.99 -9.83
CA ASN A 176 14.39 14.01 -9.50
C ASN A 176 13.90 12.67 -8.93
N VAL A 177 14.31 11.54 -9.51
CA VAL A 177 13.98 10.20 -8.97
C VAL A 177 14.56 10.01 -7.56
N SER A 178 15.80 10.43 -7.35
CA SER A 178 16.45 10.34 -6.03
C SER A 178 15.71 11.16 -4.97
N GLU A 179 15.31 12.40 -5.30
CA GLU A 179 14.50 13.24 -4.40
C GLU A 179 13.12 12.62 -4.11
N LEU A 180 12.48 12.04 -5.13
CA LEU A 180 11.21 11.32 -4.96
C LEU A 180 11.37 10.15 -3.98
N ILE A 181 12.40 9.33 -4.15
CA ILE A 181 12.68 8.19 -3.27
C ILE A 181 12.95 8.68 -1.85
N SER A 182 13.76 9.73 -1.68
CA SER A 182 14.03 10.35 -0.38
C SER A 182 12.74 10.84 0.30
N LEU A 183 11.83 11.46 -0.46
CA LEU A 183 10.56 11.96 0.03
C LEU A 183 9.56 10.84 0.38
N TYR A 184 9.65 9.65 -0.21
CA TYR A 184 8.72 8.56 0.07
C TYR A 184 9.27 7.44 0.96
N ALA A 185 10.59 7.33 1.11
CA ALA A 185 11.21 6.29 1.90
C ALA A 185 10.64 6.21 3.34
N PRO A 186 10.49 7.32 4.09
CA PRO A 186 9.92 7.25 5.45
C PRO A 186 8.47 6.74 5.46
N VAL A 187 7.66 7.16 4.48
CA VAL A 187 6.25 6.75 4.36
C VAL A 187 6.16 5.26 4.07
N ILE A 188 6.99 4.77 3.14
CA ILE A 188 7.11 3.36 2.79
C ILE A 188 7.55 2.54 4.01
N CYS A 189 8.55 3.00 4.75
CA CYS A 189 9.01 2.35 5.98
C CYS A 189 7.89 2.23 7.03
N ILE A 190 7.10 3.29 7.24
CA ILE A 190 5.96 3.26 8.16
C ILE A 190 4.90 2.24 7.71
N TYR A 191 4.60 2.17 6.41
CA TYR A 191 3.67 1.17 5.89
C TYR A 191 4.17 -0.27 6.08
N TYR A 192 5.45 -0.53 5.79
CA TYR A 192 6.03 -1.85 6.03
C TYR A 192 6.08 -2.20 7.52
N ALA A 193 6.41 -1.25 8.40
CA ALA A 193 6.39 -1.46 9.83
C ALA A 193 4.98 -1.83 10.33
N ASN A 194 3.95 -1.12 9.85
CA ASN A 194 2.56 -1.44 10.17
C ASN A 194 2.15 -2.83 9.67
N LEU A 195 2.56 -3.20 8.45
CA LEU A 195 2.29 -4.53 7.90
C LEU A 195 2.96 -5.62 8.74
N ILE A 196 4.24 -5.46 9.08
CA ILE A 196 4.98 -6.39 9.94
C ILE A 196 4.32 -6.51 11.30
N CYS A 197 3.94 -5.39 11.93
CA CYS A 197 3.25 -5.40 13.21
C CYS A 197 1.93 -6.20 13.13
N MET A 198 1.10 -5.95 12.11
CA MET A 198 -0.16 -6.70 11.93
C MET A 198 0.09 -8.20 11.80
N VAL A 199 1.11 -8.62 11.03
CA VAL A 199 1.44 -10.04 10.88
C VAL A 199 1.96 -10.65 12.18
N VAL A 200 2.84 -9.94 12.90
CA VAL A 200 3.38 -10.38 14.20
C VAL A 200 2.25 -10.54 15.23
N PHE A 201 1.32 -9.58 15.32
CA PHE A 201 0.15 -9.69 16.19
C PHE A 201 -0.75 -10.87 15.80
N GLY A 202 -0.92 -11.13 14.50
CA GLY A 202 -1.63 -12.30 14.01
C GLY A 202 -0.99 -13.60 14.50
N ILE A 203 0.32 -13.74 14.32
CA ILE A 203 1.09 -14.91 14.78
C ILE A 203 1.01 -15.06 16.31
N PHE A 204 1.15 -13.97 17.05
CA PHE A 204 1.08 -14.00 18.51
C PHE A 204 -0.29 -14.46 19.02
N THR A 205 -1.36 -14.03 18.35
CA THR A 205 -2.72 -14.49 18.63
C THR A 205 -2.86 -15.99 18.38
N GLN A 206 -2.29 -16.51 17.30
CA GLN A 206 -2.27 -17.96 17.01
C GLN A 206 -1.53 -18.76 18.07
N ILE A 207 -0.34 -18.29 18.49
CA ILE A 207 0.46 -18.95 19.53
C ILE A 207 -0.31 -18.99 20.86
N LYS A 208 -0.94 -17.88 21.25
CA LYS A 208 -1.76 -17.83 22.47
C LYS A 208 -2.96 -18.75 22.41
N ALA A 209 -3.66 -18.80 21.28
CA ALA A 209 -4.78 -19.72 21.07
C ALA A 209 -4.35 -21.19 21.22
N ASN A 210 -3.19 -21.56 20.65
CA ASN A 210 -2.65 -22.92 20.79
C ASN A 210 -2.22 -23.23 22.23
N LYS A 211 -1.61 -22.27 22.92
CA LYS A 211 -1.21 -22.43 24.33
C LYS A 211 -2.43 -22.66 25.24
N LEU A 212 -3.55 -21.99 24.98
CA LEU A 212 -4.79 -22.17 25.75
C LEU A 212 -5.24 -23.64 25.76
N ALA A 213 -5.14 -24.35 24.64
CA ALA A 213 -5.48 -25.78 24.57
C ALA A 213 -4.60 -26.64 25.48
N SER A 214 -3.29 -26.33 25.55
CA SER A 214 -2.35 -26.99 26.46
C SER A 214 -2.66 -26.70 27.93
N GLU A 215 -2.99 -25.45 28.27
CA GLU A 215 -3.36 -25.07 29.64
C GLU A 215 -4.65 -25.76 30.08
N ILE A 216 -5.68 -25.85 29.21
CA ILE A 216 -6.92 -26.59 29.48
C ILE A 216 -6.61 -28.07 29.76
N TYR A 217 -5.72 -28.69 28.98
CA TYR A 217 -5.34 -30.09 29.19
C TYR A 217 -4.65 -30.31 30.54
N ASN A 218 -3.86 -29.34 31.00
CA ASN A 218 -3.13 -29.39 32.27
C ASN A 218 -4.02 -29.13 33.51
N THR A 219 -5.27 -28.66 33.33
CA THR A 219 -6.18 -28.54 34.47
C THR A 219 -6.49 -29.92 35.06
N PRO A 220 -6.68 -30.05 36.38
CA PRO A 220 -6.97 -31.33 37.04
C PRO A 220 -8.41 -31.79 36.76
N TRP A 221 -8.75 -32.02 35.49
CA TRP A 221 -10.07 -32.43 35.01
C TRP A 221 -10.54 -33.76 35.58
N TYR A 222 -9.63 -34.56 36.13
CA TYR A 222 -9.92 -35.82 36.80
C TYR A 222 -10.53 -35.65 38.20
N GLU A 223 -10.36 -34.49 38.84
CA GLU A 223 -10.90 -34.20 40.19
C GLU A 223 -12.32 -33.60 40.13
N VAL A 224 -12.81 -33.27 38.94
CA VAL A 224 -14.06 -32.52 38.76
C VAL A 224 -15.24 -33.45 38.52
N ASN A 225 -16.44 -33.04 38.97
CA ASN A 225 -17.70 -33.76 38.75
C ASN A 225 -17.93 -34.13 37.27
N LYS A 226 -18.64 -35.24 37.03
CA LYS A 226 -18.90 -35.78 35.69
C LYS A 226 -19.44 -34.73 34.69
N THR A 227 -20.39 -33.91 35.13
CA THR A 227 -20.96 -32.81 34.30
C THR A 227 -19.89 -31.80 33.87
N ASN A 228 -19.02 -31.38 34.79
CA ASN A 228 -17.97 -30.40 34.51
C ASN A 228 -16.85 -31.01 33.64
N LYS A 229 -16.57 -32.31 33.80
CA LYS A 229 -15.62 -33.05 32.97
C LYS A 229 -16.04 -33.07 31.50
N ASP A 230 -17.32 -33.24 31.22
CA ASP A 230 -17.83 -33.19 29.84
C ASP A 230 -17.77 -31.78 29.25
N ILE A 231 -17.97 -30.74 30.07
CA ILE A 231 -17.76 -29.34 29.66
C ILE A 231 -16.28 -29.08 29.33
N ILE A 232 -15.34 -29.52 30.18
CA ILE A 232 -13.89 -29.34 29.94
C ILE A 232 -13.46 -30.06 28.65
N ARG A 233 -13.99 -31.28 28.40
CA ARG A 233 -13.74 -32.00 27.13
C ARG A 233 -14.24 -31.22 25.92
N LEU A 234 -15.41 -30.58 26.01
CA LEU A 234 -15.94 -29.74 24.95
C LEU A 234 -15.04 -28.52 24.71
N ILE A 235 -14.64 -27.82 25.78
CA ILE A 235 -13.74 -26.65 25.72
C ILE A 235 -12.40 -27.06 25.09
N GLN A 236 -11.83 -28.20 25.49
CA GLN A 236 -10.58 -28.73 24.91
C GLN A 236 -10.75 -29.03 23.41
N ARG A 237 -11.87 -29.63 23.01
CA ARG A 237 -12.16 -29.90 21.60
C ARG A 237 -12.29 -28.62 20.78
N MET A 238 -12.88 -27.57 21.36
CA MET A 238 -12.97 -26.25 20.74
C MET A 238 -11.62 -25.54 20.67
N ALA A 239 -10.81 -25.61 21.74
CA ALA A 239 -9.49 -24.99 21.81
C ALA A 239 -8.46 -25.67 20.90
N ASN A 240 -8.59 -26.97 20.65
CA ASN A 240 -7.75 -27.71 19.70
C ASN A 240 -8.06 -27.38 18.23
N ARG A 241 -9.10 -26.59 17.94
CA ARG A 241 -9.36 -26.12 16.58
C ARG A 241 -8.37 -24.99 16.27
N PRO A 242 -7.48 -25.15 15.26
CA PRO A 242 -6.48 -24.13 14.97
C PRO A 242 -7.16 -22.81 14.58
N VAL A 243 -6.74 -21.71 15.22
CA VAL A 243 -7.20 -20.37 14.87
C VAL A 243 -6.41 -19.91 13.65
N ASP A 244 -6.97 -20.15 12.47
CA ASP A 244 -6.33 -19.79 11.22
C ASP A 244 -6.79 -18.42 10.74
N ILE A 245 -5.85 -17.49 10.68
CA ILE A 245 -6.08 -16.19 10.07
C ILE A 245 -5.83 -16.34 8.57
N THR A 246 -6.88 -16.61 7.82
CA THR A 246 -6.85 -16.72 6.34
C THR A 246 -7.57 -15.53 5.72
N ALA A 247 -6.95 -14.87 4.74
CA ALA A 247 -7.67 -13.89 3.94
C ALA A 247 -8.74 -14.61 3.09
N TYR A 248 -10.01 -14.22 3.24
CA TYR A 248 -11.15 -14.77 2.51
C TYR A 248 -11.30 -16.31 2.57
N ARG A 249 -10.87 -16.95 3.67
CA ARG A 249 -10.84 -18.42 3.80
C ARG A 249 -10.03 -19.13 2.70
N ALA A 250 -9.17 -18.41 1.99
CA ALA A 250 -8.28 -19.00 1.01
C ALA A 250 -7.09 -19.66 1.75
N PRO A 251 -6.88 -20.98 1.63
CA PRO A 251 -5.78 -21.65 2.33
C PRO A 251 -4.40 -21.19 1.84
N THR A 252 -4.33 -20.66 0.61
CA THR A 252 -3.12 -20.06 0.02
C THR A 252 -2.74 -18.71 0.64
N LEU A 253 -3.68 -18.03 1.32
CA LEU A 253 -3.46 -16.74 1.99
C LEU A 253 -3.57 -16.89 3.51
N ARG A 254 -3.10 -18.03 4.03
CA ARG A 254 -2.99 -18.26 5.47
C ARG A 254 -1.79 -17.48 6.01
N LEU A 255 -2.08 -16.56 6.93
CA LEU A 255 -1.07 -15.83 7.69
C LEU A 255 -0.53 -16.75 8.78
N ASN A 256 0.38 -17.65 8.40
CA ASN A 256 1.15 -18.46 9.35
C ASN A 256 2.61 -17.94 9.41
N LYS A 257 3.36 -18.45 10.40
CA LYS A 257 4.79 -18.14 10.56
C LYS A 257 5.59 -18.42 9.29
N GLU A 258 5.25 -19.48 8.56
CA GLU A 258 5.94 -19.91 7.34
C GLU A 258 5.72 -18.93 6.19
N SER A 259 4.49 -18.50 5.94
CA SER A 259 4.13 -17.49 4.94
C SER A 259 4.83 -16.16 5.24
N PHE A 260 4.91 -15.77 6.51
CA PHE A 260 5.65 -14.56 6.90
C PHE A 260 7.16 -14.71 6.66
N LEU A 261 7.75 -15.83 7.07
CA LEU A 261 9.17 -16.09 6.82
C LEU A 261 9.48 -16.16 5.32
N ALA A 262 8.60 -16.78 4.53
CA ALA A 262 8.72 -16.81 3.07
C ALA A 262 8.63 -15.40 2.46
N PHE A 263 7.71 -14.55 2.94
CA PHE A 263 7.59 -13.17 2.52
C PHE A 263 8.86 -12.34 2.84
N ILE A 264 9.38 -12.45 4.07
CA ILE A 264 10.61 -11.76 4.48
C ILE A 264 11.81 -12.28 3.67
N THR A 265 11.93 -13.59 3.51
CA THR A 265 13.02 -14.21 2.73
C THR A 265 12.97 -13.77 1.27
N SER A 266 11.79 -13.76 0.66
CA SER A 266 11.58 -13.28 -0.71
C SER A 266 11.95 -11.80 -0.85
N THR A 267 11.54 -10.97 0.11
CA THR A 267 11.86 -9.53 0.13
C THR A 267 13.37 -9.29 0.25
N ILE A 268 14.04 -9.97 1.20
CA ILE A 268 15.50 -9.87 1.37
C ILE A 268 16.23 -10.36 0.11
N THR A 269 15.79 -11.48 -0.46
CA THR A 269 16.37 -12.04 -1.69
C THR A 269 16.24 -11.05 -2.86
N ALA A 270 15.07 -10.42 -3.01
CA ALA A 270 14.84 -9.40 -4.02
C ALA A 270 15.74 -8.17 -3.80
N VAL A 271 15.85 -7.68 -2.56
CA VAL A 271 16.74 -6.54 -2.22
C VAL A 271 18.20 -6.88 -2.54
N VAL A 272 18.69 -8.04 -2.10
CA VAL A 272 20.07 -8.48 -2.40
C VAL A 272 20.31 -8.62 -3.90
N ALA A 273 19.32 -9.14 -4.65
CA ALA A 273 19.41 -9.22 -6.10
C ALA A 273 19.51 -7.83 -6.75
N PHE A 274 18.68 -6.87 -6.31
CA PHE A 274 18.74 -5.49 -6.81
C PHE A 274 20.04 -4.78 -6.44
N SER A 275 20.54 -4.97 -5.22
CA SER A 275 21.85 -4.43 -4.80
C SER A 275 22.99 -4.95 -5.69
N LYS A 276 23.01 -6.27 -5.97
CA LYS A 276 24.02 -6.85 -6.87
C LYS A 276 23.90 -6.34 -8.31
N MET A 277 22.68 -6.17 -8.83
CA MET A 277 22.49 -5.58 -10.16
C MET A 277 22.98 -4.12 -10.22
N SER A 278 22.82 -3.37 -9.13
CA SER A 278 23.32 -1.99 -9.03
C SER A 278 24.85 -1.94 -9.02
N GLU A 279 25.52 -2.89 -8.38
CA GLU A 279 27.00 -2.98 -8.35
C GLU A 279 27.60 -3.34 -9.71
N ILE A 280 26.88 -4.09 -10.56
CA ILE A 280 27.33 -4.45 -11.91
C ILE A 280 27.27 -3.26 -12.90
N HIS A 281 26.62 -2.16 -12.53
CA HIS A 281 26.49 -0.95 -13.36
C HIS A 281 27.35 0.23 -12.91
N GLN A 282 28.25 0.03 -11.94
CA GLN A 282 29.35 0.95 -11.62
C GLN A 282 30.66 0.45 -12.21
#